data_AF-A0A2A2LRN3-F1
#
_entry.id   AF-A0A2A2LRN3-F1
#
_cell.length_a   1.000
_cell.length_b   1.000
_cell.length_c   1.000
_cell.angle_alpha   90.00
_cell.angle_beta   90.00
_cell.angle_gamma   90.00
#
_symmetry.space_group_name_H-M   'P 1'
#
loop_
_entity.id
_entity.type
_entity.pdbx_description
1 polymer ?
#
loop_
_entity_poly.entity_id
_entity_poly.type
_entity_poly.pdbx_seq_one_letter_code
_entity_poly.pdbx_strand_id
1 'polypeptide(L)'
;MGLLELIKSFKSPQGREIRILLLGLDNAGKTTILKQLSTEDISSVTPTKGPFWSNYFENTDALIYVIDSSDKKRFDETGMELMELLEESKLDGVPVLVFANKQDLPLAARSSEISSRLKLTEIRDRNWHIQGCSAVTNEGIKEGINWVADVIKSKLPATAAHK
;
A
#
# COMPACT_ATOMS: atom_id res chain seq x y z
N MET A 1 -8.23 15.67 -13.93
CA MET A 1 -7.26 15.89 -12.83
C MET A 1 -6.30 14.71 -12.78
N GLY A 2 -5.02 14.93 -13.12
CA GLY A 2 -4.01 13.87 -13.28
C GLY A 2 -3.55 13.25 -11.97
N LEU A 3 -2.83 12.13 -12.06
CA LEU A 3 -2.21 11.45 -10.91
C LEU A 3 -1.00 12.26 -10.35
N LEU A 4 -0.38 13.11 -11.17
CA LEU A 4 0.61 14.12 -10.76
C LEU A 4 0.09 15.14 -9.72
N GLU A 5 -1.15 15.62 -9.85
CA GLU A 5 -1.77 16.51 -8.84
C GLU A 5 -1.96 15.76 -7.51
N LEU A 6 -2.22 14.46 -7.59
CA LEU A 6 -2.40 13.61 -6.43
C LEU A 6 -1.09 13.42 -5.67
N ILE A 7 0.01 13.16 -6.37
CA ILE A 7 1.36 13.03 -5.78
C ILE A 7 1.86 14.37 -5.24
N LYS A 8 1.53 15.49 -5.88
CA LYS A 8 1.76 16.81 -5.27
C LYS A 8 0.94 17.02 -3.99
N SER A 9 -0.24 16.41 -3.88
CA SER A 9 -1.03 16.38 -2.65
C SER A 9 -0.49 15.43 -1.58
N PHE A 10 0.49 14.56 -1.91
CA PHE A 10 1.33 13.83 -0.95
C PHE A 10 2.45 14.70 -0.36
N LYS A 11 2.63 15.96 -0.80
CA LYS A 11 3.36 16.91 0.04
C LYS A 11 2.47 17.23 1.23
N SER A 12 2.88 16.78 2.42
CA SER A 12 2.26 17.20 3.68
C SER A 12 2.12 18.73 3.68
N PRO A 13 1.00 19.31 4.19
CA PRO A 13 0.86 20.76 4.37
C PRO A 13 2.01 21.41 5.15
N GLN A 14 2.78 20.60 5.88
CA GLN A 14 3.92 21.01 6.70
C GLN A 14 5.29 20.79 6.02
N GLY A 15 5.32 20.33 4.76
CA GLY A 15 6.57 20.01 4.05
C GLY A 15 7.26 18.72 4.51
N ARG A 16 6.60 17.91 5.36
CA ARG A 16 7.09 16.59 5.79
C ARG A 16 7.05 15.58 4.65
N GLU A 17 8.13 14.82 4.48
CA GLU A 17 8.17 13.67 3.58
C GLU A 17 7.27 12.54 4.09
N ILE A 18 6.42 12.01 3.21
CA ILE A 18 5.59 10.84 3.49
C ILE A 18 6.39 9.57 3.21
N ARG A 19 6.42 8.64 4.16
CA ARG A 19 7.13 7.36 4.03
C ARG A 19 6.14 6.22 3.84
N ILE A 20 6.13 5.65 2.64
CA ILE A 20 5.29 4.51 2.29
C ILE A 20 6.17 3.26 2.23
N LEU A 21 5.77 2.23 2.97
CA LEU A 21 6.42 0.93 2.96
C LEU A 21 5.69 0.00 1.99
N LEU A 22 6.37 -0.53 0.98
CA LEU A 22 5.80 -1.46 0.00
C LEU A 22 6.32 -2.88 0.21
N LEU A 23 5.44 -3.80 0.62
CA LEU A 23 5.77 -5.20 0.94
C LEU A 23 4.84 -6.19 0.21
N GLY A 24 5.08 -7.49 0.41
CA GLY A 24 4.39 -8.61 -0.25
C GLY A 24 5.37 -9.70 -0.66
N LEU A 25 4.85 -10.87 -1.03
CA LEU A 25 5.67 -12.00 -1.50
C LEU A 25 6.46 -11.69 -2.77
N ASP A 26 7.46 -12.51 -3.05
CA ASP A 26 8.18 -12.48 -4.32
C ASP A 26 7.21 -12.70 -5.50
N ASN A 27 7.53 -12.07 -6.63
CA ASN A 27 6.70 -12.07 -7.83
C ASN A 27 5.29 -11.42 -7.68
N ALA A 28 4.94 -10.84 -6.52
CA ALA A 28 3.65 -10.15 -6.33
C ALA A 28 3.48 -8.91 -7.23
N GLY A 29 4.57 -8.33 -7.73
CA GLY A 29 4.55 -7.17 -8.65
C GLY A 29 4.94 -5.84 -8.02
N LYS A 30 5.52 -5.84 -6.81
CA LYS A 30 6.00 -4.65 -6.09
C LYS A 30 6.85 -3.72 -6.95
N THR A 31 7.91 -4.25 -7.60
CA THR A 31 8.80 -3.45 -8.47
C THR A 31 8.06 -2.87 -9.67
N THR A 32 7.08 -3.58 -10.22
CA THR A 32 6.28 -3.07 -11.34
C THR A 32 5.39 -1.93 -10.89
N ILE A 33 4.73 -2.05 -9.73
CA ILE A 33 3.96 -0.96 -9.12
C ILE A 33 4.86 0.24 -8.85
N LEU A 34 6.04 0.03 -8.23
CA LEU A 34 7.00 1.12 -8.01
C LEU A 34 7.40 1.81 -9.30
N LYS A 35 7.58 1.08 -10.40
CA LYS A 35 7.89 1.69 -11.70
C LYS A 35 6.76 2.59 -12.19
N GLN A 36 5.51 2.13 -12.12
CA GLN A 36 4.33 2.92 -12.50
C GLN A 36 4.18 4.19 -11.64
N LEU A 37 4.52 4.09 -10.35
CA LEU A 37 4.50 5.24 -9.46
C LEU A 37 5.73 6.15 -9.67
N SER A 38 6.89 5.60 -10.04
CA SER A 38 8.15 6.35 -10.24
C SER A 38 8.25 7.07 -11.59
N THR A 39 7.43 6.66 -12.57
CA THR A 39 7.17 7.49 -13.75
C THR A 39 6.44 8.79 -13.38
N GLU A 40 6.11 8.94 -12.11
CA GLU A 40 5.58 10.14 -11.49
C GLU A 40 6.50 10.56 -10.34
N ASP A 41 6.38 11.81 -9.87
CA ASP A 41 7.34 12.50 -8.99
C ASP A 41 7.55 11.81 -7.61
N ILE A 42 8.24 10.67 -7.56
CA ILE A 42 8.74 10.03 -6.34
C ILE A 42 10.14 10.56 -6.07
N SER A 43 10.35 11.15 -4.88
CA SER A 43 11.64 11.74 -4.49
C SER A 43 12.74 10.70 -4.25
N SER A 44 12.41 9.48 -3.82
CA SER A 44 13.38 8.40 -3.60
C SER A 44 12.72 7.02 -3.52
N VAL A 45 13.40 6.00 -4.05
CA VAL A 45 13.02 4.58 -3.93
C VAL A 45 14.22 3.80 -3.41
N THR A 46 14.09 3.17 -2.25
CA THR A 46 15.14 2.31 -1.67
C THR A 46 14.70 0.85 -1.75
N PRO A 47 15.42 -0.02 -2.49
CA PRO A 47 15.10 -1.44 -2.53
C PRO A 47 15.28 -2.10 -1.17
N THR A 48 14.25 -2.78 -0.66
CA THR A 48 14.30 -3.57 0.58
C THR A 48 15.00 -4.91 0.33
N LYS A 49 16.32 -4.92 0.09
CA LYS A 49 17.13 -6.15 0.03
C LYS A 49 18.16 -6.14 1.17
N GLY A 50 17.89 -6.89 2.25
CA GLY A 50 18.86 -7.14 3.32
C GLY A 50 18.27 -7.63 4.64
N PRO A 51 19.10 -8.09 5.60
CA PRO A 51 18.69 -8.67 6.88
C PRO A 51 18.10 -7.65 7.90
N PHE A 52 17.90 -6.40 7.51
CA PHE A 52 17.50 -5.29 8.40
C PHE A 52 16.17 -4.64 7.99
N TRP A 53 15.26 -5.42 7.39
CA TRP A 53 13.96 -4.93 6.90
C TRP A 53 13.11 -4.25 7.99
N SER A 54 13.25 -4.69 9.24
CA SER A 54 12.62 -4.09 10.43
C SER A 54 13.04 -2.63 10.70
N ASN A 55 14.17 -2.18 10.15
CA ASN A 55 14.62 -0.80 10.29
C ASN A 55 13.81 0.17 9.42
N TYR A 56 13.10 -0.33 8.40
CA TYR A 56 12.23 0.50 7.56
C TYR A 56 10.84 0.70 8.16
N PHE A 57 10.49 0.02 9.27
CA PHE A 57 9.18 0.15 9.90
C PHE A 57 9.02 1.48 10.61
N GLU A 58 10.11 1.99 11.20
CA GLU A 58 10.09 3.24 11.93
C GLU A 58 9.74 4.42 11.02
N ASN A 59 8.79 5.23 11.48
CA ASN A 59 8.27 6.40 10.76
C ASN A 59 7.53 6.05 9.45
N THR A 60 6.97 4.84 9.33
CA THR A 60 6.08 4.49 8.21
C THR A 60 4.73 5.18 8.37
N ASP A 61 4.29 5.89 7.33
CA ASP A 61 3.01 6.60 7.30
C ASP A 61 1.88 5.78 6.69
N ALA A 62 2.23 4.83 5.81
CA ALA A 62 1.32 3.84 5.25
C ALA A 62 2.08 2.59 4.80
N LEU A 63 1.45 1.43 4.99
CA LEU A 63 1.86 0.16 4.43
C LEU A 63 1.04 -0.12 3.17
N ILE A 64 1.72 -0.41 2.06
CA ILE A 64 1.11 -1.00 0.87
C ILE A 64 1.58 -2.45 0.79
N TYR A 65 0.65 -3.40 0.86
CA TYR A 65 0.94 -4.83 0.75
C TYR A 65 0.39 -5.36 -0.57
N VAL A 66 1.25 -5.97 -1.39
CA VAL A 66 0.91 -6.41 -2.75
C VAL A 66 0.72 -7.92 -2.78
N ILE A 67 -0.43 -8.36 -3.30
CA ILE A 67 -0.79 -9.77 -3.47
C ILE A 67 -0.90 -10.08 -4.96
N ASP A 68 -0.31 -11.19 -5.40
CA ASP A 68 -0.58 -11.75 -6.73
C ASP A 68 -1.95 -12.44 -6.73
N SER A 69 -2.97 -11.82 -7.32
CA SER A 69 -4.34 -12.36 -7.34
C SER A 69 -4.49 -13.65 -8.16
N SER A 70 -3.53 -13.96 -9.03
CA SER A 70 -3.53 -15.20 -9.82
C SER A 70 -2.92 -16.38 -9.06
N ASP A 71 -2.14 -16.12 -8.01
CA ASP A 71 -1.42 -17.14 -7.25
C ASP A 71 -2.19 -17.63 -6.02
N LYS A 72 -3.33 -18.27 -6.28
CA LYS A 72 -4.25 -18.77 -5.24
C LYS A 72 -3.63 -19.80 -4.29
N LYS A 73 -2.51 -20.40 -4.67
CA LYS A 73 -1.77 -21.39 -3.87
C LYS A 73 -1.00 -20.75 -2.73
N ARG A 74 -0.55 -19.49 -2.90
CA ARG A 74 0.20 -18.74 -1.88
C ARG A 74 -0.64 -17.75 -1.08
N PHE A 75 -1.98 -17.82 -1.18
CA PHE A 75 -2.86 -16.94 -0.41
C PHE A 75 -2.77 -17.14 1.10
N ASP A 76 -2.53 -18.37 1.55
CA ASP A 76 -2.41 -18.63 2.99
C ASP A 76 -1.04 -18.14 3.49
N GLU A 77 0.02 -18.35 2.71
CA GLU A 77 1.38 -17.82 2.98
C GLU A 77 1.41 -16.29 3.04
N THR A 78 0.88 -15.61 2.02
CA THR A 78 0.84 -14.13 1.98
C THR A 78 -0.10 -13.56 3.04
N GLY A 79 -1.14 -14.31 3.43
CA GLY A 79 -2.03 -13.95 4.53
C GLY A 79 -1.33 -14.00 5.88
N MET A 80 -0.55 -15.06 6.14
CA MET A 80 0.27 -15.18 7.35
C MET A 80 1.30 -14.05 7.43
N GLU A 81 2.07 -13.80 6.36
CA GLU A 81 3.05 -12.70 6.34
C GLU A 81 2.39 -11.34 6.56
N LEU A 82 1.22 -11.08 5.96
CA LEU A 82 0.50 -9.84 6.21
C LEU A 82 0.12 -9.72 7.70
N MET A 83 -0.46 -10.76 8.30
CA MET A 83 -0.88 -10.70 9.70
C MET A 83 0.31 -10.53 10.65
N GLU A 84 1.42 -11.21 10.41
CA GLU A 84 2.67 -11.01 11.16
C GLU A 84 3.14 -9.55 11.06
N LEU A 85 3.11 -8.96 9.87
CA LEU A 85 3.41 -7.53 9.67
C LEU A 85 2.42 -6.61 10.41
N LEU A 86 1.15 -6.99 10.56
CA LEU A 86 0.18 -6.20 11.30
C LEU A 86 0.41 -6.27 12.82
N GLU A 87 0.99 -7.35 13.34
CA GLU A 87 1.33 -7.49 14.75
C GLU A 87 2.65 -6.78 15.15
N GLU A 88 3.41 -6.27 14.17
CA GLU A 88 4.62 -5.51 14.42
C GLU A 88 4.32 -4.17 15.10
N SER A 89 4.74 -4.03 16.36
CA SER A 89 4.53 -2.81 17.18
C SER A 89 4.97 -1.50 16.51
N LYS A 90 5.99 -1.55 15.65
CA LYS A 90 6.47 -0.37 14.90
C LYS A 90 5.49 0.09 13.80
N LEU A 91 4.53 -0.76 13.44
CA LEU A 91 3.47 -0.52 12.46
C LEU A 91 2.10 -0.33 13.12
N ASP A 92 2.04 -0.17 14.44
CA ASP A 92 0.79 0.05 15.18
C ASP A 92 0.03 1.25 14.63
N GLY A 93 -1.24 1.03 14.28
CA GLY A 93 -2.13 2.07 13.73
C GLY A 93 -1.76 2.59 12.34
N VAL A 94 -0.68 2.10 11.72
CA VAL A 94 -0.27 2.48 10.36
C VAL A 94 -1.35 1.99 9.39
N PRO A 95 -1.92 2.86 8.52
CA PRO A 95 -2.96 2.46 7.59
C PRO A 95 -2.40 1.50 6.53
N VAL A 96 -3.22 0.52 6.12
CA VAL A 96 -2.80 -0.56 5.22
C VAL A 96 -3.64 -0.58 3.94
N LEU A 97 -2.99 -0.37 2.79
CA LEU A 97 -3.57 -0.65 1.49
C LEU A 97 -3.13 -2.03 1.02
N VAL A 98 -4.07 -2.91 0.71
CA VAL A 98 -3.81 -4.18 0.04
C VAL A 98 -4.07 -4.02 -1.45
N PHE A 99 -3.03 -4.15 -2.28
CA PHE A 99 -3.20 -4.28 -3.73
C PHE A 99 -3.43 -5.74 -4.10
N ALA A 100 -4.63 -6.06 -4.55
CA ALA A 100 -4.93 -7.31 -5.23
C ALA A 100 -4.48 -7.17 -6.69
N ASN A 101 -3.19 -7.37 -6.93
CA ASN A 101 -2.52 -7.12 -8.21
C ASN A 101 -2.73 -8.25 -9.22
N LYS A 102 -2.41 -7.99 -10.48
CA LYS A 102 -2.53 -8.89 -11.64
C LYS A 102 -3.98 -9.23 -12.03
N GLN A 103 -4.89 -8.27 -11.85
CA GLN A 103 -6.29 -8.42 -12.29
C GLN A 103 -6.44 -8.54 -13.82
N ASP A 104 -5.39 -8.23 -14.58
CA ASP A 104 -5.32 -8.47 -16.03
C ASP A 104 -5.23 -9.96 -16.40
N LEU A 105 -4.82 -10.81 -15.46
CA LEU A 105 -4.64 -12.23 -15.73
C LEU A 105 -5.96 -13.00 -15.65
N PRO A 106 -6.14 -14.02 -16.51
CA PRO A 106 -7.29 -14.91 -16.39
C PRO A 106 -7.25 -15.62 -15.03
N LEU A 107 -8.44 -15.79 -14.44
CA LEU A 107 -8.63 -16.45 -13.14
C LEU A 107 -8.10 -15.69 -11.92
N ALA A 108 -7.66 -14.45 -12.07
CA ALA A 108 -7.32 -13.58 -10.93
C ALA A 108 -8.49 -13.53 -9.94
N ALA A 109 -8.21 -13.80 -8.67
CA ALA A 109 -9.20 -13.69 -7.61
C ALA A 109 -9.63 -12.23 -7.44
N ARG A 110 -10.93 -12.00 -7.25
CA ARG A 110 -11.45 -10.66 -7.00
C ARG A 110 -11.01 -10.19 -5.62
N SER A 111 -10.93 -8.87 -5.43
CA SER A 111 -10.60 -8.28 -4.14
C SER A 111 -11.52 -8.77 -3.00
N SER A 112 -12.81 -9.00 -3.26
CA SER A 112 -13.73 -9.53 -2.25
C SER A 112 -13.38 -10.96 -1.80
N GLU A 113 -12.93 -11.81 -2.73
CA GLU A 113 -12.49 -13.19 -2.45
C GLU A 113 -11.21 -13.17 -1.60
N ILE A 114 -10.22 -12.36 -1.98
CA ILE A 114 -8.98 -12.19 -1.22
C ILE A 114 -9.27 -11.62 0.16
N SER A 115 -10.11 -10.58 0.26
CA SER A 115 -10.49 -9.97 1.53
C SER A 115 -11.16 -10.96 2.47
N SER A 116 -12.06 -11.80 1.96
CA SER A 116 -12.70 -12.86 2.76
C SER A 116 -11.71 -13.92 3.21
N ARG A 117 -10.79 -14.36 2.33
CA ARG A 117 -9.83 -15.43 2.64
C ARG A 117 -8.77 -14.99 3.64
N LEU A 118 -8.27 -13.77 3.51
CA LEU A 118 -7.31 -13.19 4.44
C LEU A 118 -7.99 -12.55 5.67
N LYS A 119 -9.32 -12.60 5.77
CA LYS A 119 -10.09 -12.05 6.89
C LYS A 119 -9.77 -10.58 7.18
N LEU A 120 -9.57 -9.77 6.13
CA LEU A 120 -9.20 -8.36 6.30
C LEU A 120 -10.25 -7.56 7.09
N THR A 121 -11.51 -8.00 7.07
CA THR A 121 -12.60 -7.41 7.84
C THR A 121 -12.47 -7.57 9.36
N GLU A 122 -11.59 -8.46 9.83
CA GLU A 122 -11.27 -8.65 11.24
C GLU A 122 -10.25 -7.62 11.76
N ILE A 123 -9.58 -6.86 10.87
CA ILE A 123 -8.68 -5.76 11.26
C ILE A 123 -9.50 -4.61 11.86
N ARG A 124 -9.22 -4.24 13.11
CA ARG A 124 -9.98 -3.22 13.88
C ARG A 124 -9.14 -2.06 14.41
N ASP A 125 -7.84 -2.23 14.48
CA ASP A 125 -6.89 -1.32 15.13
C ASP A 125 -6.32 -0.24 14.19
N ARG A 126 -6.56 -0.36 12.88
CA ARG A 126 -6.07 0.57 11.85
C ARG A 126 -7.05 0.69 10.68
N ASN A 127 -6.91 1.78 9.91
CA ASN A 127 -7.59 1.90 8.63
C ASN A 127 -7.01 0.87 7.65
N TRP A 128 -7.87 0.22 6.88
CA TRP A 128 -7.44 -0.66 5.80
C TRP A 128 -8.33 -0.50 4.57
N HIS A 129 -7.78 -0.85 3.41
CA HIS A 129 -8.53 -0.95 2.15
C HIS A 129 -7.91 -2.00 1.25
N ILE A 130 -8.72 -2.60 0.39
CA ILE A 130 -8.25 -3.49 -0.67
C ILE A 130 -8.67 -2.94 -2.02
N GLN A 131 -7.71 -2.84 -2.93
CA GLN A 131 -7.91 -2.33 -4.28
C GLN A 131 -7.43 -3.38 -5.29
N GLY A 132 -8.33 -3.79 -6.19
CA GLY A 132 -7.95 -4.58 -7.36
C GLY A 132 -7.14 -3.71 -8.32
N CYS A 133 -5.98 -4.20 -8.77
CA CYS A 133 -5.15 -3.45 -9.70
C CYS A 133 -4.40 -4.35 -10.68
N SER A 134 -3.84 -3.73 -11.72
CA SER A 134 -2.90 -4.35 -12.63
C SER A 134 -1.70 -3.44 -12.82
N ALA A 135 -0.57 -3.86 -12.26
CA ALA A 135 0.69 -3.13 -12.37
C ALA A 135 1.17 -2.96 -13.82
N VAL A 136 0.76 -3.84 -14.73
CA VAL A 136 1.18 -3.82 -16.14
C VAL A 136 0.30 -2.92 -17.01
N THR A 137 -0.99 -2.76 -16.67
CA THR A 137 -1.92 -1.88 -17.38
C THR A 137 -2.12 -0.52 -16.69
N ASN A 138 -1.62 -0.37 -15.46
CA ASN A 138 -1.81 0.79 -14.58
C ASN A 138 -3.26 0.98 -14.06
N GLU A 139 -4.15 0.02 -14.31
CA GLU A 139 -5.52 0.07 -13.80
C GLU A 139 -5.57 -0.14 -12.28
N GLY A 140 -6.40 0.63 -11.58
CA GLY A 140 -6.64 0.51 -10.14
C GLY A 140 -5.52 1.05 -9.23
N ILE A 141 -4.35 1.41 -9.78
CA ILE A 141 -3.22 1.91 -8.97
C ILE A 141 -3.59 3.28 -8.39
N LYS A 142 -4.09 4.20 -9.22
CA LYS A 142 -4.46 5.55 -8.79
C LYS A 142 -5.49 5.53 -7.66
N GLU A 143 -6.52 4.72 -7.79
CA GLU A 143 -7.60 4.59 -6.82
C GLU A 143 -7.07 4.18 -5.43
N GLY A 144 -6.16 3.18 -5.40
CA GLY A 144 -5.53 2.75 -4.16
C GLY A 144 -4.64 3.84 -3.55
N ILE A 145 -3.86 4.53 -4.38
CA ILE A 145 -2.99 5.62 -3.91
C ILE A 145 -3.82 6.83 -3.43
N ASN A 146 -4.94 7.15 -4.07
CA ASN A 146 -5.87 8.20 -3.59
C ASN A 146 -6.35 7.88 -2.17
N TRP A 147 -6.75 6.63 -1.93
CA TRP A 147 -7.19 6.20 -0.61
C TRP A 147 -6.08 6.39 0.45
N VAL A 148 -4.84 6.02 0.13
CA VAL A 148 -3.69 6.25 1.04
C VAL A 148 -3.52 7.74 1.32
N ALA A 149 -3.58 8.59 0.29
CA ALA A 149 -3.46 10.04 0.42
C ALA A 149 -4.52 10.60 1.36
N ASP A 150 -5.77 10.20 1.18
CA ASP A 150 -6.91 10.72 1.93
C ASP A 150 -6.84 10.29 3.40
N VAL A 151 -6.46 9.04 3.67
CA VAL A 151 -6.26 8.55 5.04
C VAL A 151 -5.12 9.30 5.72
N ILE A 152 -3.97 9.49 5.07
CA ILE A 152 -2.86 10.24 5.66
C ILE A 152 -3.26 11.70 5.93
N LYS A 153 -3.91 12.37 4.97
CA LYS A 153 -4.41 13.74 5.16
C LYS A 153 -5.37 13.85 6.33
N SER A 154 -6.26 12.87 6.53
CA SER A 154 -7.20 12.85 7.65
C SER A 154 -6.53 12.72 9.02
N LYS A 155 -5.32 12.13 9.07
CA LYS A 155 -4.51 12.00 10.29
C LYS A 155 -3.65 13.23 10.58
N LEU A 156 -3.43 14.09 9.59
CA LEU A 156 -2.71 15.34 9.81
C LEU A 156 -3.59 16.31 10.60
N PRO A 157 -3.07 16.97 11.64
CA PRO A 157 -3.83 17.98 12.35
C PRO A 157 -4.27 19.05 11.35
N ALA A 158 -5.55 19.40 11.37
CA ALA A 158 -6.07 20.52 10.59
C ALA A 158 -5.16 21.71 10.88
N THR A 159 -4.49 22.22 9.84
CA THR A 159 -3.67 23.41 9.98
C THR A 159 -4.54 24.47 10.62
N ALA A 160 -4.10 25.00 11.76
CA ALA A 160 -4.69 26.18 12.35
C ALA A 160 -4.70 27.24 11.24
N ALA A 161 -5.87 27.47 10.67
CA ALA A 161 -6.12 28.55 9.73
C ALA A 161 -5.77 29.82 10.50
N HIS A 162 -4.54 30.31 10.28
CA HIS A 162 -4.12 31.59 10.80
C HIS A 162 -4.98 32.63 10.09
N LYS A 163 -5.75 33.35 10.91
CA LYS A 163 -6.42 34.61 10.58
C LYS A 163 -5.45 35.59 9.93
#